data_AF-A0A967AGJ0-F1
#
_entry.id   AF-A0A967AGJ0-F1
#
_cell.length_a   1.000
_cell.length_b   1.000
_cell.length_c   1.000
_cell.angle_alpha   90.00
_cell.angle_beta   90.00
_cell.angle_gamma   90.00
#
_symmetry.space_group_name_H-M   'P 1'
#
loop_
_entity.id
_entity.type
_entity.pdbx_description
1 polymer ?
#
loop_
_entity_poly.entity_id
_entity_poly.type
_entity_poly.pdbx_seq_one_letter_code
_entity_poly.pdbx_strand_id
1 'polypeptide(L)'
;FAENSIIDDAEGFSFQYFETLADAETNQNEITNPNNYINIETPTQTLFALATNDETGCQNIQPIEIEVVPVDFIPFELTDLEVCAVSEDGIGIEI
;
A
#
# COMPACT_ATOMS: atom_id res chain seq x y z
N PHE A 1 -2.65 22.25 25.10
CA PHE A 1 -2.06 21.16 24.32
C PHE A 1 -2.72 21.24 22.95
N ALA A 2 -2.12 22.02 22.05
CA ALA A 2 -2.58 22.11 20.68
C ALA A 2 -1.89 20.97 19.93
N GLU A 3 -2.71 20.05 19.42
CA GLU A 3 -2.28 19.00 18.51
C GLU A 3 -1.72 19.71 17.28
N ASN A 4 -0.42 19.57 17.06
CA ASN A 4 0.24 20.03 15.84
C ASN A 4 -0.38 19.23 14.68
N SER A 5 -1.32 19.84 13.98
CA SER A 5 -1.80 19.36 12.69
C SER A 5 -0.61 19.40 11.72
N ILE A 6 -0.01 18.25 11.45
CA ILE A 6 1.12 18.12 10.51
C ILE A 6 0.62 17.82 9.09
N ILE A 7 -0.70 17.76 8.86
CA ILE A 7 -1.29 17.31 7.59
C ILE A 7 -2.28 18.31 6.96
N ASP A 8 -2.42 19.52 7.50
CA ASP A 8 -3.32 20.54 6.92
C ASP A 8 -2.59 21.50 5.95
N ASP A 9 -1.29 21.29 5.71
CA ASP A 9 -0.43 22.17 4.89
C ASP A 9 0.42 21.38 3.86
N ALA A 10 -0.04 20.20 3.42
CA ALA A 10 0.60 19.52 2.29
C ALA A 10 0.27 20.18 0.93
N GLU A 11 -0.50 21.27 0.92
CA GLU A 11 -0.67 22.09 -0.27
C GLU A 11 0.66 22.77 -0.61
N GLY A 12 1.24 22.42 -1.75
CA GLY A 12 2.54 22.95 -2.18
C GLY A 12 3.74 22.09 -1.76
N PHE A 13 3.54 20.81 -1.40
CA PHE A 13 4.63 19.84 -1.35
C PHE A 13 4.39 18.65 -2.30
N SER A 14 5.39 18.38 -3.14
CA SER A 14 5.48 17.18 -3.97
C SER A 14 6.36 16.13 -3.29
N PHE A 15 5.93 14.86 -3.30
CA PHE A 15 6.68 13.75 -2.71
C PHE A 15 7.09 12.74 -3.78
N GLN A 16 8.36 12.33 -3.72
CA GLN A 16 8.94 11.26 -4.55
C GLN A 16 9.57 10.21 -3.62
N TYR A 17 9.59 8.95 -4.03
CA TYR A 17 10.06 7.84 -3.19
C TYR A 17 11.15 7.04 -3.90
N PHE A 18 12.17 6.62 -3.15
CA PHE A 18 13.34 5.92 -3.67
C PHE A 18 13.76 4.77 -2.74
N GLU A 19 14.40 3.75 -3.30
CA GLU A 19 14.90 2.60 -2.52
C GLU A 19 16.23 2.91 -1.80
N THR A 20 17.02 3.84 -2.34
CA THR A 20 18.32 4.23 -1.77
C THR A 20 18.47 5.73 -1.61
N LEU A 21 19.34 6.15 -0.69
CA LEU A 21 19.67 7.56 -0.50
C LEU A 21 20.32 8.18 -1.75
N ALA A 22 21.19 7.43 -2.42
CA ALA A 22 21.88 7.92 -3.63
C ALA A 22 20.90 8.16 -4.78
N ASP A 23 19.89 7.30 -4.93
CA ASP A 23 18.81 7.47 -5.90
C ASP A 23 18.00 8.73 -5.59
N ALA A 24 17.68 8.99 -4.31
CA ALA A 24 16.99 10.21 -3.88
C ALA A 24 17.83 11.48 -4.10
N GLU A 25 19.14 11.44 -3.86
CA GLU A 25 20.04 12.59 -4.08
C GLU A 25 20.22 12.91 -5.58
N THR A 26 20.22 11.88 -6.43
CA THR A 26 20.42 12.03 -7.88
C THR A 26 19.10 12.08 -8.67
N ASN A 27 17.96 11.95 -7.99
CA ASN A 27 16.63 11.83 -8.59
C ASN A 27 16.59 10.74 -9.69
N GLN A 28 17.12 9.56 -9.38
CA GLN A 28 17.14 8.39 -10.27
C GLN A 28 16.29 7.27 -9.69
N ASN A 29 15.77 6.39 -10.55
CA ASN A 29 15.04 5.19 -10.12
C ASN A 29 13.87 5.48 -9.16
N GLU A 30 13.09 6.54 -9.43
CA GLU A 30 11.90 6.88 -8.65
C GLU A 30 10.86 5.73 -8.65
N ILE A 31 10.28 5.46 -7.48
CA ILE A 31 9.12 4.60 -7.33
C ILE A 31 7.87 5.34 -7.82
N THR A 32 7.57 5.17 -9.11
CA THR A 32 6.45 5.84 -9.78
C THR A 32 5.05 5.43 -9.29
N ASN A 33 4.92 4.27 -8.65
CA ASN A 33 3.64 3.79 -8.10
C ASN A 33 3.80 3.33 -6.64
N PRO A 34 3.86 4.28 -5.69
CA PRO A 34 4.04 3.95 -4.28
C PRO A 34 2.87 3.14 -3.70
N ASN A 35 1.65 3.28 -4.23
CA ASN A 35 0.47 2.54 -3.77
C ASN A 35 0.49 1.04 -4.12
N ASN A 36 1.34 0.63 -5.06
CA ASN A 36 1.49 -0.76 -5.49
C ASN A 36 2.96 -1.19 -5.47
N TYR A 37 3.77 -0.54 -4.63
CA TYR A 37 5.15 -0.93 -4.41
C TYR A 37 5.19 -2.26 -3.64
N ILE A 38 6.05 -3.17 -4.08
CA ILE A 38 6.27 -4.47 -3.44
C ILE A 38 7.67 -4.44 -2.84
N ASN A 39 7.76 -4.68 -1.52
CA ASN A 39 9.04 -4.70 -0.84
C ASN A 39 9.99 -5.75 -1.44
N ILE A 40 11.25 -5.35 -1.62
CA ILE A 40 12.35 -6.24 -1.99
C ILE A 40 12.95 -6.92 -0.75
N GLU A 41 12.80 -6.32 0.43
CA GLU A 41 13.17 -6.89 1.72
C GLU A 41 11.93 -7.02 2.63
N THR A 42 11.68 -8.23 3.12
CA THR A 42 10.53 -8.55 3.99
C THR A 42 11.02 -9.04 5.36
N PRO A 43 10.37 -8.64 6.48
CA PRO A 43 9.10 -7.91 6.54
C PRO A 43 9.24 -6.38 6.46
N THR A 44 10.42 -5.86 6.78
CA THR A 44 10.69 -4.42 6.89
C THR A 44 11.70 -3.96 5.84
N GLN A 45 11.47 -2.78 5.26
CA GLN A 45 12.38 -2.14 4.33
C GLN A 45 12.41 -0.63 4.57
N THR A 46 13.58 -0.02 4.40
CA THR A 46 13.75 1.43 4.45
C THR A 46 13.66 2.00 3.04
N LEU A 47 12.78 2.99 2.82
CA LEU A 47 12.74 3.83 1.63
C LEU A 47 13.16 5.26 1.99
N PHE A 48 13.40 6.07 0.97
CA PHE A 48 13.76 7.48 1.10
C PHE A 48 12.72 8.35 0.41
N ALA A 49 12.05 9.21 1.17
CA ALA A 49 11.08 10.16 0.66
C ALA A 49 11.76 11.52 0.43
N LEU A 50 11.70 12.00 -0.81
CA LEU A 50 12.11 13.35 -1.19
C LEU A 50 10.87 14.25 -1.20
N ALA A 51 10.80 15.15 -0.22
CA ALA A 51 9.80 16.21 -0.18
C ALA A 51 10.36 17.45 -0.88
N THR A 52 9.62 17.97 -1.86
CA THR A 52 9.92 19.21 -2.57
C THR A 52 8.83 20.22 -2.27
N ASN A 53 9.18 21.39 -1.75
CA ASN A 53 8.24 22.49 -1.62
C ASN A 53 8.08 23.17 -2.99
N ASP A 54 6.86 23.18 -3.54
CA ASP A 54 6.55 23.64 -4.89
C ASP A 54 6.66 25.17 -5.03
N GLU A 55 6.58 25.92 -3.93
CA GLU A 55 6.69 27.38 -3.93
C GLU A 55 8.15 27.87 -3.88
N THR A 56 8.99 27.19 -3.08
CA THR A 56 10.38 27.59 -2.80
C THR A 56 11.41 26.75 -3.54
N GLY A 57 11.02 25.57 -4.02
CA GLY A 57 11.91 24.57 -4.60
C GLY A 57 12.81 23.88 -3.56
N CYS A 58 12.62 24.12 -2.26
CA CYS A 58 13.42 23.49 -1.22
C CYS A 58 13.13 21.98 -1.18
N GLN A 59 14.21 21.19 -1.14
CA GLN A 59 14.16 19.73 -1.14
C GLN A 59 14.72 19.17 0.17
N ASN A 60 14.07 18.14 0.69
CA ASN A 60 14.52 17.42 1.88
C ASN A 60 14.28 15.92 1.70
N ILE A 61 15.28 15.11 2.02
CA ILE A 61 15.21 13.66 1.96
C ILE A 61 15.07 13.12 3.38
N GLN A 62 14.08 12.27 3.60
CA GLN A 62 13.86 11.60 4.88
C GLN A 62 13.74 10.08 4.71
N PRO A 63 14.42 9.30 5.56
CA PRO A 63 14.24 7.85 5.58
C PRO A 63 12.86 7.51 6.18
N ILE A 64 12.17 6.57 5.56
CA ILE A 64 10.90 6.01 6.02
C ILE A 64 11.03 4.49 6.09
N GLU A 65 10.50 3.88 7.14
CA GLU A 65 10.46 2.42 7.28
C GLU A 65 9.06 1.93 6.90
N ILE A 66 8.99 0.94 6.01
CA ILE A 66 7.75 0.28 5.61
C ILE A 66 7.78 -1.17 6.06
N GLU A 67 6.65 -1.66 6.58
CA GLU A 67 6.47 -3.04 7.01
C GLU A 67 5.34 -3.68 6.19
N VAL A 68 5.60 -4.85 5.62
CA VAL A 68 4.55 -5.65 4.99
C VAL A 68 3.75 -6.34 6.09
N VAL A 69 2.52 -5.89 6.30
CA VAL A 69 1.55 -6.62 7.12
C VAL A 69 0.89 -7.68 6.24
N PRO A 70 1.15 -8.99 6.45
CA PRO A 70 0.47 -10.02 5.69
C PRO A 70 -1.03 -9.93 5.98
N VAL A 71 -1.84 -9.89 4.91
CA VAL A 71 -3.27 -10.11 5.06
C VAL A 71 -3.48 -11.57 5.41
N ASP A 72 -4.12 -11.85 6.54
CA ASP A 72 -4.62 -13.18 6.85
C ASP A 72 -5.60 -13.57 5.74
N PHE A 73 -5.15 -14.44 4.84
CA PHE A 73 -6.03 -15.06 3.85
C PHE A 73 -7.04 -15.89 4.63
N ILE A 74 -8.28 -15.42 4.73
CA ILE A 74 -9.41 -16.29 5.08
C ILE A 74 -9.73 -17.03 3.78
N PRO A 75 -9.46 -18.34 3.65
CA PRO A 75 -9.98 -19.09 2.52
C PRO A 75 -11.50 -19.07 2.64
N PHE A 76 -12.14 -18.17 1.89
CA PHE A 76 -13.56 -18.28 1.64
C PHE A 76 -13.72 -19.46 0.69
N GLU A 77 -13.81 -20.67 1.21
CA GLU A 77 -14.46 -21.76 0.49
C GLU A 77 -15.91 -21.29 0.28
N LEU A 78 -16.19 -20.72 -0.89
CA LEU A 78 -17.54 -20.68 -1.41
C LEU A 78 -17.93 -22.14 -1.64
N THR A 79 -18.48 -22.76 -0.59
CA THR A 79 -19.28 -23.96 -0.76
C THR A 79 -20.46 -23.53 -1.61
N ASP A 80 -20.50 -24.01 -2.85
CA ASP A 80 -21.63 -23.79 -3.73
C ASP A 80 -22.87 -24.33 -3.01
N LEU A 81 -23.77 -23.43 -2.62
CA LEU A 81 -25.03 -23.84 -2.00
C LEU A 81 -25.96 -24.22 -3.15
N GLU A 82 -25.79 -25.43 -3.69
CA GLU A 82 -26.78 -26.02 -4.58
C GLU A 82 -28.02 -26.37 -3.76
N VAL A 83 -28.96 -25.41 -3.71
CA VAL A 83 -30.33 -25.69 -3.29
C VAL A 83 -31.03 -26.34 -4.48
N CYS A 84 -30.89 -27.65 -4.62
CA CYS A 84 -31.85 -28.43 -5.39
C CYS A 84 -33.14 -28.46 -4.58
N ALA A 85 -34.09 -27.61 -4.97
CA ALA A 85 -35.44 -27.58 -4.42
C ALA A 85 -36.00 -29.01 -4.34
N VAL A 86 -36.38 -29.42 -3.13
CA VAL A 86 -37.13 -30.65 -2.92
C VAL A 86 -38.49 -30.49 -3.61
N SER A 87 -38.72 -31.24 -4.70
CA SER A 87 -40.09 -31.57 -5.04
C SER A 87 -40.62 -32.57 -4.01
N GLU A 88 -41.90 -32.45 -3.71
CA GLU A 88 -42.66 -33.10 -2.63
C GLU A 88 -42.76 -34.63 -2.76
N ASP A 89 -41.80 -35.30 -3.42
CA ASP A 89 -41.84 -36.74 -3.74
C ASP A 89 -40.55 -37.49 -3.35
N GLY A 90 -39.58 -36.84 -2.69
CA GLY A 90 -38.56 -37.55 -1.90
C GLY A 90 -37.53 -38.40 -2.66
N ILE A 91 -37.12 -38.01 -3.86
CA ILE A 91 -36.01 -38.67 -4.57
C ILE A 91 -35.04 -37.61 -5.11
N GLY A 92 -33.85 -37.55 -4.53
CA GLY A 92 -32.74 -36.67 -4.97
C GLY A 92 -31.88 -37.34 -6.03
N ILE A 93 -31.24 -36.52 -6.87
CA ILE A 93 -30.12 -36.92 -7.73
C ILE A 93 -29.05 -35.83 -7.61
N GLU A 94 -27.87 -36.25 -7.12
CA GLU A 94 -26.63 -35.46 -7.04
C GLU A 94 -25.99 -35.34 -8.43
N ILE A 95 -25.38 -34.19 -8.73
CA ILE A 95 -24.29 -34.11 -9.72
C ILE A 95 -23.01 -33.76 -8.96
#